data_AF-B7PNW8-F1
#
_entry.id   AF-B7PNW8-F1
#
_cell.length_a   1.000
_cell.length_b   1.000
_cell.length_c   1.000
_cell.angle_alpha   90.00
_cell.angle_beta   90.00
_cell.angle_gamma   90.00
#
_symmetry.space_group_name_H-M   'P 1'
#
loop_
_entity.id
_entity.type
_entity.pdbx_description
1 polymer ?
#
loop_
_entity_poly.entity_id
_entity_poly.type
_entity_poly.pdbx_seq_one_letter_code
_entity_poly.pdbx_strand_id
1 'polypeptide(L)'
;QCDPAKCRGSQNCMCASIKPPNGMEAKDMPQLVMLAFEGAVNVVNMPFYRELMDAPERKNKQSGCRIGTTFFVNHQYLDYSAVHELHNMGSEIALRSITYVD
;
A
#
# COMPACT_ATOMS: atom_id res chain seq x y z
N GLN A 1 -20.57 5.75 -20.26
CA GLN A 1 -20.09 6.96 -19.55
C GLN A 1 -20.57 6.87 -18.10
N CYS A 2 -19.80 7.34 -17.11
CA CYS A 2 -20.22 7.28 -15.71
C CYS A 2 -21.36 8.27 -15.44
N ASP A 3 -22.36 7.89 -14.65
CA ASP A 3 -23.44 8.77 -14.17
C ASP A 3 -23.16 9.15 -12.70
N PRO A 4 -22.68 10.39 -12.43
CA PRO A 4 -22.37 10.82 -11.07
C PRO A 4 -23.59 10.87 -10.14
N ALA A 5 -24.81 10.93 -10.68
CA ALA A 5 -26.02 10.91 -9.85
C ALA A 5 -26.28 9.50 -9.28
N LYS A 6 -25.85 8.45 -10.00
CA LYS A 6 -26.01 7.03 -9.65
C LYS A 6 -24.76 6.40 -9.02
N CYS A 7 -23.57 6.90 -9.33
CA CYS A 7 -22.31 6.41 -8.79
C CYS A 7 -21.84 7.30 -7.65
N ARG A 8 -22.25 6.96 -6.41
CA ARG A 8 -21.92 7.71 -5.20
C ARG A 8 -21.01 6.92 -4.27
N GLY A 9 -20.12 7.63 -3.56
CA GLY A 9 -19.22 7.01 -2.57
C GLY A 9 -19.96 6.28 -1.45
N SER A 10 -21.14 6.78 -1.05
CA SER A 10 -22.04 6.10 -0.09
C SER A 10 -22.60 4.76 -0.60
N GLN A 11 -22.40 4.45 -1.88
CA GLN A 11 -22.76 3.19 -2.54
C GLN A 11 -21.52 2.43 -3.03
N ASN A 12 -20.35 2.72 -2.46
CA ASN A 12 -19.06 2.12 -2.84
C ASN A 12 -18.73 2.31 -4.34
N CYS A 13 -19.14 3.44 -4.92
CA CYS A 13 -18.89 3.77 -6.32
C CYS A 13 -18.20 5.14 -6.44
N MET A 14 -17.18 5.21 -7.30
CA MET A 14 -16.52 6.47 -7.66
C MET A 14 -16.28 6.50 -9.17
N CYS A 15 -16.73 7.56 -9.84
CA CYS A 15 -16.37 7.80 -11.23
C CYS A 15 -14.90 8.23 -11.32
N ALA A 16 -14.19 7.81 -12.38
CA ALA A 16 -12.86 8.32 -12.68
C ALA A 16 -12.88 9.85 -12.79
N SER A 17 -12.00 10.51 -12.04
CA SER A 17 -11.95 11.97 -11.89
C SER A 17 -10.56 12.38 -11.46
N ILE A 18 -10.14 13.59 -11.85
CA ILE A 18 -8.91 14.23 -11.36
C ILE A 18 -9.19 15.16 -10.16
N LYS A 19 -10.46 15.38 -9.82
CA LYS A 19 -10.87 16.20 -8.68
C LYS A 19 -10.74 15.37 -7.39
N PRO A 20 -10.34 16.00 -6.27
CA PRO A 20 -10.39 15.35 -4.96
C PRO A 20 -11.78 14.74 -4.68
N PRO A 21 -11.83 13.62 -3.95
CA PRO A 21 -13.10 12.98 -3.60
C PRO A 21 -13.93 13.88 -2.68
N ASN A 22 -15.24 13.61 -2.62
CA ASN A 22 -16.19 14.26 -1.70
C ASN A 22 -16.26 15.80 -1.80
N GLY A 23 -15.85 16.40 -2.92
CA GLY A 23 -15.92 17.85 -3.14
C GLY A 23 -14.92 18.65 -2.32
N MET A 24 -13.85 18.01 -1.85
CA MET A 24 -12.76 18.66 -1.11
C MET A 24 -11.93 19.56 -2.04
N GLU A 25 -11.44 20.68 -1.52
CA GLU A 25 -10.43 21.48 -2.22
C GLU A 25 -9.06 20.81 -2.13
N ALA A 26 -8.25 20.93 -3.19
CA ALA A 26 -6.95 20.25 -3.24
C ALA A 26 -6.01 20.64 -2.07
N LYS A 27 -6.12 21.88 -1.58
CA LYS A 27 -5.34 22.37 -0.43
C LYS A 27 -5.68 21.68 0.91
N ASP A 28 -6.90 21.12 1.00
CA ASP A 28 -7.41 20.47 2.21
C ASP A 28 -7.22 18.94 2.15
N MET A 29 -6.79 18.41 1.00
CA MET A 29 -6.59 16.97 0.79
C MET A 29 -5.26 16.49 1.38
N PRO A 30 -5.27 15.46 2.26
CA PRO A 30 -4.04 14.82 2.69
C PRO A 30 -3.32 14.18 1.51
N GLN A 31 -2.03 14.49 1.33
CA GLN A 31 -1.20 13.81 0.33
C GLN A 31 -0.90 12.39 0.81
N LEU A 32 -1.45 11.39 0.11
CA LEU A 32 -1.11 10.00 0.31
C LEU A 32 0.14 9.66 -0.52
N VAL A 33 1.05 8.89 0.07
CA VAL A 33 2.23 8.34 -0.61
C VAL A 33 2.23 6.83 -0.35
N MET A 34 2.24 6.03 -1.41
CA MET A 34 2.32 4.58 -1.33
C MET A 34 3.74 4.12 -1.64
N LEU A 35 4.40 3.53 -0.64
CA LEU A 35 5.65 2.81 -0.84
C LEU A 35 5.31 1.36 -1.18
N ALA A 36 5.51 1.00 -2.45
CA ALA A 36 5.20 -0.33 -2.96
C ALA A 36 6.48 -1.05 -3.40
N PHE A 37 6.64 -2.30 -2.96
CA PHE A 37 7.72 -3.19 -3.37
C PHE A 37 7.15 -4.34 -4.19
N GLU A 38 7.84 -4.69 -5.27
CA GLU A 38 7.45 -5.80 -6.13
C GLU A 38 8.52 -6.91 -6.05
N GLY A 39 8.07 -8.16 -6.16
CA GLY A 39 8.98 -9.30 -6.24
C GLY A 39 8.94 -10.20 -5.01
N ALA A 40 9.90 -11.13 -4.93
CA ALA A 40 9.97 -12.10 -3.85
C ALA A 40 10.57 -11.48 -2.58
N VAL A 41 9.85 -11.60 -1.46
CA VAL A 41 10.40 -11.33 -0.13
C VAL A 41 11.19 -12.54 0.35
N ASN A 42 12.43 -12.35 0.77
CA ASN A 42 13.31 -13.41 1.23
C ASN A 42 14.41 -12.88 2.18
N VAL A 43 15.29 -13.79 2.62
CA VAL A 43 16.37 -13.48 3.56
C VAL A 43 17.32 -12.37 3.11
N VAL A 44 17.42 -12.08 1.80
CA VAL A 44 18.32 -11.06 1.26
C VAL A 44 17.76 -9.66 1.47
N ASN A 45 16.45 -9.46 1.26
CA ASN A 45 15.83 -8.14 1.32
C ASN A 45 15.14 -7.82 2.66
N MET A 46 14.81 -8.84 3.47
CA MET A 46 14.23 -8.64 4.80
C MET A 46 15.03 -7.72 5.74
N PRO A 47 16.37 -7.75 5.78
CA PRO A 47 17.13 -6.80 6.61
C PRO A 47 16.81 -5.34 6.28
N PHE A 48 16.69 -5.00 4.99
CA PHE A 48 16.31 -3.66 4.55
C PHE A 48 14.87 -3.33 4.92
N TYR A 49 13.92 -4.26 4.76
CA TYR A 49 12.52 -4.01 5.11
C TYR A 49 12.33 -3.80 6.62
N ARG A 50 13.07 -4.53 7.47
CA ARG A 50 13.07 -4.31 8.92
C ARG A 50 13.63 -2.93 9.27
N GLU A 51 14.77 -2.55 8.71
CA GLU A 51 15.34 -1.22 8.90
C GLU A 51 14.37 -0.12 8.45
N LEU A 52 13.65 -0.34 7.34
CA LEU A 52 12.64 0.60 6.84
C LEU A 52 11.49 0.79 7.85
N MET A 53 10.96 -0.31 8.36
CA MET A 53 9.70 -0.35 9.12
C MET A 53 9.87 -0.14 10.63
N ASP A 54 11.02 -0.52 11.22
CA ASP A 54 11.29 -0.40 12.66
C ASP A 54 11.83 0.97 13.08
N ALA A 55 12.16 1.83 12.11
CA ALA A 55 12.64 3.18 12.36
C ALA A 55 11.60 4.03 13.12
N PRO A 56 11.83 4.35 14.41
CA PRO A 56 10.83 4.97 15.28
C PRO A 56 10.44 6.39 14.86
N GLU A 57 11.31 7.06 14.11
CA GLU A 57 11.11 8.41 13.56
C GLU A 57 10.22 8.42 12.32
N ARG A 58 10.02 7.27 11.65
CA ARG A 58 9.20 7.16 10.45
C ARG A 58 7.73 7.01 10.80
N LYS A 59 7.14 8.16 11.16
CA LYS A 59 5.74 8.27 11.52
C LYS A 59 5.02 9.30 10.65
N ASN A 60 3.75 9.05 10.38
CA ASN A 60 2.88 10.08 9.82
C ASN A 60 2.80 11.24 10.83
N LYS A 61 3.17 12.46 10.39
CA LYS A 61 3.24 13.63 11.28
C LYS A 61 1.90 14.01 11.91
N GLN A 62 0.78 13.71 11.24
CA GLN A 62 -0.55 14.07 11.70
C GLN A 62 -1.18 13.01 12.60
N SER A 63 -1.06 11.72 12.25
CA SER A 63 -1.65 10.64 13.05
C SER A 63 -0.72 10.08 14.13
N GLY A 64 0.59 10.28 14.01
CA GLY A 64 1.60 9.67 14.90
C GLY A 64 1.78 8.16 14.71
N CYS A 65 1.04 7.54 13.78
CA CYS A 65 1.20 6.11 13.45
C CYS A 65 2.51 5.87 12.69
N ARG A 66 3.07 4.66 12.80
CA ARG A 66 4.17 4.21 11.93
C ARG A 66 3.73 4.25 10.47
N ILE A 67 4.68 4.49 9.56
CA ILE A 67 4.42 4.36 8.12
C ILE A 67 4.08 2.91 7.74
N GLY A 68 3.27 2.74 6.71
CA GLY A 68 2.97 1.45 6.09
C GLY A 68 3.67 1.29 4.74
N THR A 69 3.80 0.06 4.29
CA THR A 69 4.28 -0.32 2.95
C THR A 69 3.37 -1.38 2.35
N THR A 70 3.36 -1.48 1.02
CA THR A 70 2.61 -2.52 0.30
C THR A 70 3.59 -3.42 -0.45
N PHE A 71 3.47 -4.74 -0.30
CA PHE A 71 4.30 -5.73 -0.99
C PHE A 71 3.47 -6.49 -2.01
N PHE A 72 3.77 -6.32 -3.29
CA PHE A 72 3.22 -7.08 -4.41
C PHE A 72 4.10 -8.32 -4.66
N VAL A 73 3.78 -9.43 -4.00
CA VAL A 73 4.65 -10.62 -3.95
C VAL A 73 4.34 -11.62 -5.07
N ASN A 74 5.39 -12.12 -5.73
CA ASN A 74 5.32 -13.29 -6.60
C ASN A 74 5.77 -14.55 -5.84
N HIS A 75 5.26 -15.73 -6.22
CA HIS A 75 5.52 -16.97 -5.46
C HIS A 75 6.97 -17.46 -5.53
N GLN A 76 7.63 -17.32 -6.68
CA GLN A 76 8.98 -17.87 -6.88
C GLN A 76 9.99 -17.21 -5.94
N TYR A 77 10.72 -18.02 -5.16
CA TYR A 77 11.70 -17.59 -4.14
C TYR A 77 11.11 -16.83 -2.94
N LEU A 78 9.80 -16.90 -2.72
CA LEU A 78 9.12 -16.23 -1.62
C LEU A 78 9.28 -17.00 -0.30
N ASP A 79 9.73 -16.31 0.73
CA ASP A 79 9.69 -16.77 2.13
C ASP A 79 8.37 -16.32 2.77
N TYR A 80 7.44 -17.25 2.94
CA TYR A 80 6.13 -16.97 3.53
C TYR A 80 6.19 -16.60 5.01
N SER A 81 7.22 -17.03 5.75
CA SER A 81 7.41 -16.61 7.14
C SER A 81 7.84 -15.15 7.20
N ALA A 82 8.72 -14.73 6.29
CA ALA A 82 9.08 -13.32 6.14
C ALA A 82 7.89 -12.44 5.73
N VAL A 83 7.04 -12.92 4.82
CA VAL A 83 5.79 -12.23 4.45
C VAL A 83 4.84 -12.09 5.64
N HIS A 84 4.71 -13.14 6.46
CA HIS A 84 3.90 -13.09 7.67
C HIS A 84 4.43 -12.08 8.69
N GLU A 85 5.76 -11.98 8.82
CA GLU A 85 6.40 -10.96 9.66
C GLU A 85 6.06 -9.55 9.17
N LEU A 86 6.23 -9.25 7.87
CA LEU A 86 5.89 -7.94 7.30
C LEU A 86 4.42 -7.56 7.51
N HIS A 87 3.51 -8.52 7.38
CA HIS A 87 2.09 -8.34 7.70
C HIS A 87 1.90 -7.98 9.18
N ASN A 88 2.54 -8.72 10.10
CA ASN A 88 2.46 -8.44 11.54
C ASN A 88 3.08 -7.08 11.93
N MET A 89 4.03 -6.57 11.15
CA MET A 89 4.58 -5.22 11.30
C MET A 89 3.65 -4.12 10.79
N GLY A 90 2.55 -4.47 10.11
CA GLY A 90 1.53 -3.54 9.60
C GLY A 90 1.63 -3.23 8.11
N SER A 91 2.36 -4.04 7.33
CA SER A 91 2.44 -3.88 5.88
C SER A 91 1.27 -4.59 5.18
N GLU A 92 0.84 -4.03 4.05
CA GLU A 92 -0.14 -4.67 3.17
C GLU A 92 0.55 -5.73 2.30
N ILE A 93 -0.03 -6.93 2.19
CA ILE A 93 0.45 -7.99 1.29
C ILE A 93 -0.54 -8.14 0.14
N ALA A 94 -0.07 -7.84 -1.06
CA ALA A 94 -0.80 -7.94 -2.32
C ALA A 94 -0.17 -8.97 -3.25
N LEU A 95 -0.92 -9.41 -4.27
CA LEU A 95 -0.51 -10.49 -5.17
C LEU A 95 0.13 -9.95 -6.44
N ARG A 96 1.26 -10.55 -6.85
CA ARG A 96 1.93 -10.36 -8.14
C ARG A 96 2.23 -11.71 -8.79
N SER A 97 1.19 -12.51 -8.99
CA SER A 97 1.19 -13.85 -9.64
C SER A 97 1.95 -14.98 -8.93
N ILE A 98 1.71 -16.22 -9.38
CA ILE A 98 2.48 -17.40 -8.96
C ILE A 98 3.74 -17.50 -9.83
N THR A 99 3.56 -17.58 -11.14
CA THR A 99 4.65 -17.59 -12.11
C THR A 99 4.96 -16.16 -12.53
N TYR A 100 6.22 -15.78 -12.39
CA TYR A 100 6.75 -14.60 -13.06
C TYR A 100 7.33 -15.07 -14.39
N VAL A 101 6.72 -14.63 -15.49
CA VAL A 101 7.19 -14.88 -16.85
C VAL A 101 7.51 -13.50 -17.40
N ASP A 102 8.77 -13.26 -17.73
CA ASP A 102 9.20 -12.06 -18.45
C ASP A 102 8.55 -11.99 -19.84
#